data_AF-A0A935R7H9-F1
#
_entry.id   AF-A0A935R7H9-F1
#
_cell.length_a   1.000
_cell.length_b   1.000
_cell.length_c   1.000
_cell.angle_alpha   90.00
_cell.angle_beta   90.00
_cell.angle_gamma   90.00
#
_symmetry.space_group_name_H-M   'P 1'
#
loop_
_entity.id
_entity.type
_entity.pdbx_description
1 polymer ?
#
loop_
_entity_poly.entity_id
_entity_poly.type
_entity_poly.pdbx_seq_one_letter_code
_entity_poly.pdbx_strand_id
1 'polypeptide(L)'
;MRAAVIVGLNVHATLAAVLAALPPGLPTFVVDDGSAPPLTAPAGVTLLRHNKNRGYGAARARAIRRPGGGGHADRPGPWGRPVRRGAT
;
A
#
# COMPACT_ATOMS: atom_id res chain seq x y z
N MET A 1 -16.06 -4.24 -9.27
CA MET A 1 -14.59 -4.29 -9.40
C MET A 1 -14.02 -5.08 -8.22
N ARG A 2 -13.05 -5.98 -8.45
CA ARG A 2 -12.34 -6.72 -7.39
C ARG A 2 -10.93 -6.11 -7.23
N ALA A 3 -10.43 -6.04 -6.00
CA ALA A 3 -9.10 -5.56 -5.69
C ALA A 3 -8.50 -6.43 -4.56
N ALA A 4 -7.17 -6.56 -4.55
CA ALA A 4 -6.45 -7.21 -3.46
C ALA A 4 -6.06 -6.18 -2.40
N VAL A 5 -6.25 -6.54 -1.13
CA VAL A 5 -5.77 -5.77 0.03
C VAL A 5 -4.87 -6.67 0.86
N ILE A 6 -3.62 -6.27 0.98
CA ILE A 6 -2.61 -6.96 1.79
C ILE A 6 -2.24 -6.04 2.95
N VAL A 7 -2.42 -6.52 4.17
CA VAL A 7 -1.99 -5.81 5.38
C VAL A 7 -0.73 -6.49 5.89
N GLY A 8 0.34 -5.73 6.12
CA GLY A 8 1.64 -6.26 6.51
C GLY A 8 2.27 -5.50 7.67
N LEU A 9 2.92 -6.25 8.55
CA LEU A 9 3.81 -5.76 9.60
C LEU A 9 5.07 -6.63 9.63
N ASN A 10 6.21 -6.10 9.18
CA ASN A 10 7.51 -6.80 9.11
C ASN A 10 7.47 -8.10 8.27
N VAL A 11 6.75 -8.08 7.15
CA VAL A 11 6.50 -9.26 6.28
C VAL A 11 7.23 -9.21 4.93
N HIS A 12 8.42 -8.60 4.87
CA HIS A 12 9.11 -8.28 3.60
C HIS A 12 9.22 -9.46 2.63
N ALA A 13 9.68 -10.62 3.10
CA ALA A 13 9.85 -11.81 2.26
C ALA A 13 8.50 -12.37 1.77
N THR A 14 7.51 -12.43 2.66
CA THR A 14 6.17 -12.95 2.34
C THR A 14 5.42 -12.02 1.39
N LEU A 15 5.60 -10.69 1.54
CA LEU A 15 4.94 -9.71 0.67
C LEU A 15 5.31 -9.89 -0.79
N ALA A 16 6.60 -10.11 -1.08
CA ALA A 16 7.06 -10.34 -2.45
C ALA A 16 6.42 -11.59 -3.07
N ALA A 17 6.38 -12.69 -2.32
CA ALA A 17 5.76 -13.94 -2.79
C ALA A 17 4.26 -13.80 -3.03
N VAL A 18 3.53 -13.11 -2.14
CA VAL A 18 2.10 -12.86 -2.31
C VAL A 18 1.83 -12.01 -3.54
N LEU A 19 2.60 -10.93 -3.74
CA LEU A 19 2.44 -10.06 -4.90
C LEU A 19 2.71 -10.79 -6.22
N ALA A 20 3.68 -11.71 -6.25
CA ALA A 20 3.97 -12.54 -7.41
C ALA A 20 2.87 -13.55 -7.76
N ALA A 21 2.06 -13.96 -6.77
CA ALA A 21 0.96 -14.90 -6.96
C ALA A 21 -0.36 -14.23 -7.37
N LEU A 22 -0.44 -12.89 -7.37
CA LEU A 22 -1.66 -12.18 -7.76
C LEU A 22 -1.87 -12.22 -9.28
N PRO A 23 -3.13 -12.30 -9.75
CA PRO A 23 -3.44 -12.18 -11.16
C PRO A 23 -2.92 -10.86 -11.76
N PRO A 24 -2.36 -10.88 -12.98
CA PRO A 24 -1.89 -9.67 -13.64
C PRO A 24 -3.03 -8.68 -13.85
N GLY A 25 -2.76 -7.38 -13.65
CA GLY A 25 -3.74 -6.31 -13.80
C GLY A 25 -4.74 -6.18 -12.66
N LEU A 26 -4.67 -7.01 -11.60
CA LEU A 26 -5.51 -6.85 -10.43
C LEU A 26 -5.09 -5.61 -9.61
N PRO A 27 -5.98 -4.62 -9.39
CA PRO A 27 -5.69 -3.49 -8.52
C PRO A 27 -5.30 -3.98 -7.14
N THR A 28 -4.13 -3.57 -6.66
CA THR A 28 -3.54 -4.10 -5.42
C THR A 28 -3.15 -2.96 -4.48
N PHE A 29 -3.61 -3.07 -3.24
CA PHE A 29 -3.28 -2.16 -2.15
C PHE A 29 -2.50 -2.92 -1.09
N VAL A 30 -1.34 -2.37 -0.69
CA VAL A 30 -0.56 -2.85 0.45
C VAL A 30 -0.66 -1.81 1.55
N VAL A 31 -0.98 -2.24 2.75
CA VAL A 31 -0.94 -1.40 3.95
C VAL A 31 0.19 -1.88 4.85
N ASP A 32 1.22 -1.05 4.95
CA ASP A 32 2.33 -1.21 5.89
C ASP A 32 1.95 -0.59 7.23
N ASP A 33 1.65 -1.44 8.21
CA ASP A 33 1.22 -1.04 9.54
C ASP A 33 2.40 -0.69 10.46
N GLY A 34 3.33 0.12 9.97
CA GLY A 34 4.47 0.61 10.75
C GLY A 34 5.65 -0.36 10.86
N SER A 35 5.95 -1.11 9.79
CA SER A 35 7.11 -2.00 9.73
C SER A 35 8.44 -1.25 9.91
N ALA A 36 9.42 -1.96 10.47
CA ALA A 36 10.81 -1.54 10.62
C ALA A 36 11.74 -2.70 10.18
N PRO A 37 12.38 -2.62 9.00
CA PRO A 37 12.35 -1.50 8.05
C PRO A 37 10.99 -1.34 7.35
N PRO A 38 10.70 -0.19 6.72
CA PRO A 38 9.47 -0.01 5.93
C PRO A 38 9.31 -1.06 4.82
N LEU A 39 8.07 -1.43 4.51
CA LEU A 39 7.78 -2.30 3.36
C LEU A 39 7.98 -1.52 2.06
N THR A 40 8.35 -2.23 1.00
CA THR A 40 8.44 -1.70 -0.36
C THR A 40 7.43 -2.41 -1.25
N ALA A 41 6.99 -1.74 -2.32
CA ALA A 41 6.05 -2.30 -3.27
C ALA A 41 6.52 -2.01 -4.71
N PRO A 42 6.32 -2.94 -5.66
CA PRO A 42 6.66 -2.74 -7.06
C PRO A 42 5.71 -1.75 -7.74
N ALA A 43 6.08 -1.29 -8.94
CA ALA A 43 5.24 -0.41 -9.75
C ALA A 43 3.86 -1.05 -10.01
N GLY A 44 2.80 -0.24 -9.96
CA GLY A 44 1.41 -0.69 -10.12
C GLY A 44 0.72 -1.13 -8.83
N VAL A 45 1.45 -1.26 -7.71
CA VAL A 45 0.89 -1.52 -6.38
C VAL A 45 0.79 -0.21 -5.60
N THR A 46 -0.37 0.04 -4.98
CA THR A 46 -0.54 1.21 -4.10
C THR A 46 -0.10 0.85 -2.69
N LEU A 47 0.97 1.48 -2.20
CA LEU A 47 1.45 1.31 -0.83
C LEU A 47 0.93 2.44 0.06
N LEU A 48 0.23 2.08 1.14
CA LEU A 48 -0.21 2.97 2.21
C LEU A 48 0.60 2.62 3.46
N ARG A 49 1.22 3.62 4.11
CA ARG A 49 2.03 3.38 5.31
C ARG A 49 1.47 4.10 6.52
N HIS A 50 1.41 3.41 7.65
CA HIS A 50 1.25 4.00 8.96
C HIS A 50 2.61 4.37 9.56
N ASN A 51 2.64 5.46 10.33
CA ASN A 51 3.83 5.90 11.06
C ASN A 51 4.23 4.96 12.21
N LYS A 52 3.29 4.17 12.71
CA LYS A 52 3.45 3.15 13.76
C LYS A 52 2.36 2.09 13.60
N ASN A 53 2.53 0.96 14.27
CA ASN A 53 1.51 -0.09 14.33
C ASN A 53 0.20 0.44 14.94
N ARG A 54 -0.89 0.34 14.17
CA ARG A 54 -2.26 0.71 14.56
C ARG A 54 -3.21 -0.48 14.61
N GLY A 55 -2.71 -1.69 14.37
CA GLY A 55 -3.47 -2.92 14.33
C GLY A 55 -4.19 -3.16 13.01
N TYR A 56 -4.47 -4.45 12.75
CA TYR A 56 -5.08 -4.94 11.51
C TYR A 56 -6.38 -4.22 11.13
N GLY A 57 -7.25 -3.94 12.10
CA GLY A 57 -8.53 -3.26 11.86
C GLY A 57 -8.34 -1.85 11.29
N ALA A 58 -7.41 -1.08 11.86
CA ALA A 58 -7.09 0.26 11.37
C ALA A 58 -6.43 0.22 9.99
N ALA A 59 -5.51 -0.72 9.79
CA ALA A 59 -4.85 -0.93 8.50
C ALA A 59 -5.84 -1.31 7.39
N ARG A 60 -6.76 -2.23 7.66
CA ARG A 60 -7.81 -2.64 6.72
C ARG A 60 -8.77 -1.48 6.40
N ALA A 61 -9.19 -0.71 7.41
CA ALA A 61 -10.05 0.46 7.20
C ALA A 61 -9.37 1.50 6.30
N ARG A 62 -8.04 1.66 6.43
CA ARG A 62 -7.24 2.55 5.59
C ARG A 62 -7.19 2.09 4.13
N ALA A 63 -7.14 0.79 3.87
CA ALA A 63 -7.21 0.25 2.50
C ALA A 63 -8.57 0.49 1.82
N ILE A 64 -9.66 0.36 2.60
CA ILE A 64 -11.03 0.51 2.09
C ILE A 64 -11.37 1.98 1.84
N ARG A 65 -10.89 2.89 2.70
CA ARG A 65 -10.98 4.34 2.47
C ARG A 65 -10.03 4.75 1.37
N ARG A 66 -10.52 4.64 0.13
CA ARG A 66 -9.86 5.01 -1.13
C ARG A 66 -8.95 6.24 -0.93
N PRO A 67 -7.66 6.19 -1.33
CA PRO A 67 -6.83 7.39 -1.35
C PRO A 67 -7.37 8.33 -2.44
N GLY A 68 -8.26 9.25 -2.05
CA GLY A 68 -8.99 10.12 -2.97
C GLY A 68 -10.12 10.96 -2.34
N GLY A 69 -10.49 10.73 -1.08
CA GLY A 69 -11.36 11.64 -0.30
C GLY A 69 -10.58 12.22 0.87
N GLY A 70 -10.42 13.55 0.91
CA GLY A 70 -9.59 14.28 1.86
C GLY A 70 -9.83 13.90 3.33
N GLY A 71 -8.73 13.80 4.07
CA GLY A 71 -8.75 13.52 5.50
C GLY A 71 -7.35 13.21 6.01
N HIS A 72 -6.60 14.28 6.31
CA HIS A 72 -5.26 14.32 6.91
C HIS A 72 -4.25 13.25 6.42
N ALA A 73 -3.54 13.62 5.35
CA ALA A 73 -2.21 13.11 5.09
C ALA A 73 -1.27 13.61 6.20
N ASP A 74 -0.89 12.71 7.12
CA ASP A 74 0.45 12.77 7.67
C ASP A 74 1.40 12.77 6.46
N ARG A 75 2.21 13.84 6.37
CA ARG A 75 2.99 14.25 5.18
C ARG A 75 3.58 13.06 4.38
N PRO A 76 3.57 13.12 3.04
CA PRO A 76 4.44 12.25 2.26
C PRO A 76 5.89 12.53 2.65
N GLY A 77 6.60 11.49 3.11
CA GLY A 77 8.06 11.50 3.18
C GLY A 77 8.66 11.75 1.78
N PRO A 78 9.96 12.06 1.69
CA PRO A 78 10.59 12.64 0.50
C PRO A 78 10.69 11.72 -0.74
N TRP A 79 9.97 10.60 -0.80
CA TRP A 79 10.10 9.62 -1.87
C TRP A 79 8.74 9.24 -2.46
N GLY A 80 8.58 9.51 -3.75
CA GLY A 80 7.53 8.95 -4.59
C GLY A 80 6.36 9.88 -4.88
N ARG A 81 6.58 10.92 -5.69
CA ARG A 81 5.48 11.47 -6.49
C ARG A 81 4.98 10.35 -7.43
N PRO A 82 3.65 10.18 -7.63
CA PRO A 82 3.16 9.30 -8.67
C PRO A 82 3.64 9.84 -10.02
N VAL A 83 4.46 9.08 -10.74
CA VAL A 83 4.78 9.38 -12.14
C VAL A 83 3.51 9.09 -12.93
N ARG A 84 2.70 10.13 -13.18
CA ARG A 84 1.71 10.10 -14.26
C ARG A 84 2.51 10.14 -15.57
N ARG A 85 2.66 9.01 -16.26
CA ARG A 85 2.93 9.07 -17.70
C ARG A 85 1.64 9.55 -18.36
N GLY A 86 1.68 10.76 -18.90
CA GLY A 86 0.70 11.21 -19.88
C GLY A 86 0.73 10.27 -21.08
N ALA A 87 -0.47 10.06 -21.63
CA ALA A 87 -0.69 9.37 -22.89
C ALA A 87 -0.18 10.19 -24.09
N THR A 88 0.00 9.48 -25.20
CA THR A 88 0.44 9.86 -26.56
C THR A 88 1.88 10.29 -26.72
#